data_AF-A0A815IAS9-F1
#
_entry.id   AF-A0A815IAS9-F1
#
_cell.length_a   1.000
_cell.length_b   1.000
_cell.length_c   1.000
_cell.angle_alpha   90.00
_cell.angle_beta   90.00
_cell.angle_gamma   90.00
#
_symmetry.space_group_name_H-M   'P 1'
#
loop_
_entity.id
_entity.type
_entity.pdbx_description
1 polymer ?
#
loop_
_entity_poly.entity_id
_entity_poly.type
_entity_poly.pdbx_seq_one_letter_code
_entity_poly.pdbx_strand_id
1 'polypeptide(L)'
;MPNVLIDIISIVAEQRNIISTDFDDLYQYRITIQHGLFQWKICKLYQHFIILNNALTKLAKDKRRPRAEDESNSWPSIPISKDKLIDDEDNNDPQLCQLFSDYLNNVVRNSKCRTHPATASVF
;
A
#
# COMPACT_ATOMS: atom_id res chain seq x y z
N MET A 1 1.04 15.67 22.43
CA MET A 1 1.33 14.22 22.39
C MET A 1 2.36 14.00 21.29
N PRO A 2 3.40 13.19 21.50
CA PRO A 2 4.32 12.87 20.41
C PRO A 2 3.51 12.28 19.26
N ASN A 3 3.75 12.75 18.04
CA ASN A 3 3.20 12.15 16.83
C ASN A 3 3.74 10.72 16.76
N VAL A 4 3.02 9.77 17.32
CA VAL A 4 3.36 8.35 17.17
C VAL A 4 3.10 8.04 15.70
N LEU A 5 4.18 7.85 14.96
CA LEU A 5 4.11 7.52 13.54
C LEU A 5 3.76 6.05 13.41
N ILE A 6 2.90 5.76 12.43
CA ILE A 6 2.69 4.40 11.96
C ILE A 6 3.81 4.12 10.97
N ASP A 7 4.53 3.02 11.16
CA ASP A 7 5.56 2.55 10.24
C ASP A 7 5.27 1.11 9.83
N ILE A 8 5.57 0.79 8.57
CA ILE A 8 5.51 -0.57 8.04
C ILE A 8 6.90 -1.18 8.19
N ILE A 9 7.00 -2.19 9.05
CA ILE A 9 8.28 -2.85 9.36
C ILE A 9 8.64 -3.86 8.28
N SER A 10 7.68 -4.66 7.85
CA SER A 10 7.91 -5.71 6.86
C SER A 10 6.63 -6.09 6.13
N ILE A 11 6.80 -6.54 4.89
CA ILE A 11 5.77 -7.18 4.10
C ILE A 11 6.36 -8.50 3.62
N VAL A 12 5.58 -9.57 3.75
CA VAL A 12 5.95 -10.91 3.29
C VAL A 12 4.80 -11.44 2.46
N ALA A 13 5.09 -11.88 1.24
CA ALA A 13 4.14 -12.63 0.44
C ALA A 13 4.05 -14.07 0.94
N GLU A 14 2.83 -14.58 1.06
CA GLU A 14 2.54 -15.94 1.49
C GLU A 14 1.57 -16.57 0.51
N GLN A 15 1.92 -17.76 0.02
CA GLN A 15 1.03 -18.52 -0.82
C GLN A 15 -0.15 -19.05 0.01
N ARG A 16 -1.37 -18.82 -0.47
CA ARG A 16 -2.58 -19.35 0.12
C ARG A 16 -2.81 -20.76 -0.42
N ASN A 17 -3.22 -21.67 0.45
CA ASN A 17 -3.53 -23.03 0.06
C ASN A 17 -4.97 -23.11 -0.51
N ILE A 18 -5.19 -22.46 -1.65
CA ILE A 18 -6.50 -22.30 -2.28
C ILE A 18 -6.39 -22.70 -3.75
N ILE A 19 -7.34 -23.50 -4.20
CA ILE A 19 -7.52 -23.79 -5.63
C ILE A 19 -8.36 -22.65 -6.20
N SER A 20 -7.71 -21.63 -6.74
CA SER A 20 -8.36 -20.51 -7.43
C SER A 20 -7.94 -20.49 -8.90
N THR A 21 -8.87 -20.14 -9.78
CA THR A 21 -8.58 -19.84 -11.20
C THR A 21 -8.07 -18.41 -11.39
N ASP A 22 -8.24 -17.55 -10.38
CA ASP A 22 -7.77 -16.17 -10.40
C ASP A 22 -6.41 -16.08 -9.66
N PHE A 23 -5.36 -15.76 -10.43
CA PHE A 23 -3.97 -15.70 -9.94
C PHE A 23 -3.77 -14.68 -8.81
N ASP A 24 -4.53 -13.58 -8.81
CA ASP A 24 -4.51 -12.55 -7.77
C ASP A 24 -4.89 -13.08 -6.37
N ASP A 25 -5.58 -14.22 -6.29
CA ASP A 25 -6.03 -14.83 -5.04
C ASP A 25 -5.06 -15.88 -4.48
N LEU A 26 -4.01 -16.24 -5.21
CA LEU A 26 -3.03 -17.25 -4.80
C LEU A 26 -2.09 -16.76 -3.71
N TYR A 27 -1.87 -15.44 -3.61
CA TYR A 27 -0.96 -14.84 -2.64
C TYR A 27 -1.68 -13.87 -1.71
N GLN A 28 -1.29 -13.89 -0.43
CA GLN A 28 -1.61 -12.85 0.53
C GLN A 28 -0.33 -12.20 1.02
N TYR A 29 -0.40 -10.90 1.28
CA TYR A 29 0.69 -10.13 1.84
C TYR A 29 0.44 -9.94 3.33
N ARG A 30 1.33 -10.50 4.14
CA ARG A 30 1.36 -10.29 5.59
C ARG A 30 2.17 -9.03 5.87
N ILE A 31 1.49 -8.00 6.36
CA ILE A 31 2.06 -6.69 6.65
C ILE A 31 2.25 -6.57 8.16
N THR A 32 3.46 -6.26 8.59
CA THR A 32 3.79 -5.99 9.99
C THR A 32 3.87 -4.50 10.22
N ILE A 33 3.02 -4.00 11.11
CA ILE A 33 2.85 -2.56 11.37
C ILE A 33 3.32 -2.25 12.78
N GLN A 34 4.02 -1.13 12.94
CA GLN A 34 4.40 -0.56 14.23
C GLN A 34 3.68 0.76 14.46
N HIS A 35 3.19 0.96 15.67
CA HIS A 35 2.73 2.26 16.15
C HIS A 35 3.21 2.45 17.59
N GLY A 36 4.34 3.15 17.73
CA GLY A 36 5.03 3.30 19.00
C GLY A 36 5.57 1.97 19.51
N LEU A 37 5.09 1.53 20.69
CA LEU A 37 5.44 0.25 21.29
C LEU A 37 4.54 -0.91 20.86
N PHE A 38 3.46 -0.61 20.14
CA PHE A 38 2.52 -1.62 19.68
C PHE A 38 2.89 -2.11 18.29
N GLN A 39 2.77 -3.41 18.08
CA GLN A 39 3.01 -4.06 16.81
C GLN A 39 1.89 -5.05 16.52
N TRP A 40 1.36 -5.04 15.30
CA TRP A 40 0.37 -6.01 14.86
C TRP A 40 0.62 -6.42 13.41
N LYS A 41 -0.06 -7.49 13.00
CA LYS A 41 0.03 -8.06 11.66
C LYS A 41 -1.33 -8.09 11.02
N ILE A 42 -1.40 -7.70 9.76
CA ILE A 42 -2.60 -7.81 8.93
C ILE A 42 -2.28 -8.60 7.67
N CYS A 43 -3.29 -9.24 7.10
CA CYS A 43 -3.16 -9.93 5.81
C CYS A 43 -4.00 -9.19 4.78
N LYS A 44 -3.40 -8.87 3.63
CA LYS A 44 -4.07 -8.20 2.52
C LYS A 44 -3.72 -8.87 1.20
N LEU A 45 -4.71 -8.99 0.32
CA LEU A 45 -4.51 -9.40 -1.07
C LEU A 45 -3.95 -8.26 -1.91
N TYR A 46 -3.34 -8.59 -3.05
CA TYR A 46 -2.82 -7.62 -3.99
C TYR A 46 -3.86 -6.54 -4.38
N GLN A 47 -5.10 -6.97 -4.62
CA GLN A 47 -6.23 -6.09 -4.96
C GLN A 47 -6.47 -4.97 -3.95
N HIS A 48 -6.18 -5.17 -2.66
CA HIS A 48 -6.34 -4.13 -1.65
C HIS A 48 -5.37 -2.96 -1.87
N PHE A 49 -4.14 -3.23 -2.32
CA PHE A 49 -3.17 -2.19 -2.67
C PHE A 49 -3.62 -1.43 -3.91
N ILE A 50 -4.20 -2.12 -4.89
CA ILE A 50 -4.75 -1.52 -6.10
C ILE A 50 -5.93 -0.60 -5.78
N ILE A 51 -6.88 -1.05 -4.94
CA ILE A 51 -8.01 -0.25 -4.49
C ILE A 51 -7.52 1.01 -3.77
N LEU A 52 -6.55 0.88 -2.86
CA LEU A 52 -5.94 2.00 -2.16
C LEU A 52 -5.30 3.00 -3.14
N ASN A 53 -4.46 2.50 -4.06
CA ASN A 53 -3.76 3.34 -5.04
C ASN A 53 -4.75 4.08 -5.96
N ASN A 54 -5.81 3.41 -6.41
CA ASN A 54 -6.85 4.02 -7.22
C ASN A 54 -7.60 5.11 -6.46
N ALA A 55 -7.93 4.88 -5.19
CA ALA A 55 -8.58 5.86 -4.33
C ALA A 55 -7.69 7.10 -4.09
N LEU A 56 -6.40 6.89 -3.77
CA LEU A 56 -5.44 7.99 -3.58
C LEU A 56 -5.15 8.74 -4.88
N THR A 57 -5.04 8.05 -6.01
CA THR A 57 -4.87 8.67 -7.33
C THR A 57 -6.09 9.50 -7.72
N LYS A 58 -7.30 9.03 -7.42
CA LYS A 58 -8.54 9.79 -7.65
C LYS A 58 -8.55 11.05 -6.79
N LEU A 59 -8.19 10.95 -5.51
CA LEU A 59 -8.06 12.11 -4.62
C LEU A 59 -7.04 13.13 -5.14
N ALA A 60 -5.91 12.68 -5.68
CA ALA A 60 -4.89 13.54 -6.28
C ALA A 60 -5.42 14.27 -7.52
N LYS A 61 -6.24 13.61 -8.35
CA LYS A 61 -6.87 14.21 -9.54
C LYS A 61 -7.96 15.21 -9.19
N ASP A 62 -8.78 14.92 -8.18
CA ASP A 62 -9.86 15.81 -7.73
C ASP A 62 -9.31 17.11 -7.10
N LYS A 63 -8.08 17.09 -6.58
CA LYS A 63 -7.37 18.27 -6.04
C LYS A 63 -6.67 19.13 -7.10
N ARG A 64 -6.88 18.90 -8.41
CA ARG A 64 -6.40 19.77 -9.52
C ARG A 64 -7.11 21.14 -9.60
N ARG A 65 -7.36 21.80 -8.47
CA ARG A 65 -7.38 23.27 -8.39
C ARG A 65 -6.13 23.68 -7.60
N PRO A 66 -5.05 24.10 -8.27
CA PRO A 66 -3.78 24.33 -7.58
C PRO A 66 -3.87 25.60 -6.74
N ARG A 67 -3.49 25.51 -5.45
CA ARG A 67 -2.77 26.62 -4.81
C ARG A 67 -1.29 26.34 -5.07
N ALA A 68 -0.60 27.35 -5.58
CA ALA A 68 0.75 27.29 -6.14
C ALA A 68 1.89 27.04 -5.13
N GLU A 69 1.61 26.39 -4.00
CA GLU A 69 2.57 26.28 -2.87
C GLU A 69 2.88 24.83 -2.44
N ASP A 70 2.33 23.81 -3.11
CA ASP A 70 2.54 22.40 -2.74
C ASP A 70 3.53 21.68 -3.70
N GLU A 71 4.62 22.35 -4.09
CA GLU A 71 5.74 21.74 -4.81
C GLU A 71 6.63 20.94 -3.83
N SER A 72 6.27 19.69 -3.51
CA SER A 72 7.22 18.67 -3.00
C SER A 72 6.57 17.33 -2.64
N ASN A 73 5.28 17.27 -2.33
CA ASN A 73 4.65 16.02 -1.90
C ASN A 73 4.10 15.23 -3.10
N SER A 74 4.98 14.50 -3.79
CA SER A 74 4.59 13.51 -4.79
C SER A 74 3.62 12.50 -4.16
N TRP A 75 2.44 12.34 -4.76
CA TRP A 75 1.47 11.35 -4.31
C TRP A 75 2.07 9.94 -4.47
N PRO A 76 1.95 9.08 -3.45
CA PRO A 76 2.48 7.72 -3.54
C PRO A 76 1.77 6.99 -4.67
N SER A 77 2.55 6.37 -5.55
CA SER A 77 2.05 5.57 -6.67
C SER A 77 2.46 4.13 -6.45
N ILE A 78 1.56 3.20 -6.74
CA ILE A 78 1.89 1.78 -6.71
C ILE A 78 3.00 1.51 -7.75
N PRO A 79 4.03 0.72 -7.43
CA PRO A 79 5.21 0.56 -8.27
C PRO A 79 5.00 -0.33 -9.50
N ILE A 80 3.76 -0.49 -9.97
CA ILE A 80 3.39 -1.48 -10.98
C ILE A 80 2.79 -0.77 -12.19
N SER A 81 3.32 -1.09 -13.37
CA SER A 81 2.74 -0.65 -14.64
C SER A 81 1.31 -1.18 -14.72
N LYS A 82 0.35 -0.31 -15.04
CA LYS A 82 -1.09 -0.62 -15.12
C LYS A 82 -1.44 -1.82 -16.02
N ASP A 83 -0.49 -2.29 -16.82
CA ASP A 83 -0.65 -3.31 -17.84
C ASP A 83 0.12 -4.61 -17.53
N LYS A 84 0.85 -4.70 -16.40
CA LYS A 84 1.45 -5.96 -15.94
C LYS A 84 0.59 -6.57 -14.85
N LEU A 85 -0.13 -7.64 -15.19
CA LEU A 85 -0.55 -8.63 -14.20
C LEU A 85 0.73 -9.15 -13.54
N ILE A 86 0.73 -9.20 -12.21
CA ILE A 86 1.86 -9.78 -11.46
C ILE A 86 1.79 -11.29 -11.70
N ASP A 87 2.79 -11.85 -12.38
CA ASP A 87 2.88 -13.30 -12.59
C ASP A 87 3.34 -14.00 -11.28
N ASP A 88 3.21 -15.33 -11.20
CA ASP A 88 3.54 -16.12 -10.00
C ASP A 88 4.98 -15.91 -9.49
N GLU A 89 5.94 -15.63 -10.39
CA GLU A 89 7.33 -15.34 -10.05
C GLU A 89 7.49 -13.96 -9.39
N ASP A 90 6.68 -12.98 -9.79
CA ASP A 90 6.76 -11.61 -9.29
C ASP A 90 6.11 -11.48 -7.89
N ASN A 91 5.06 -12.26 -7.59
CA ASN A 91 4.41 -12.23 -6.27
C ASN A 91 5.32 -12.73 -5.13
N ASN A 92 6.24 -13.64 -5.42
CA ASN A 92 7.26 -14.11 -4.48
C ASN A 92 8.55 -13.27 -4.53
N ASP A 93 8.63 -12.26 -5.38
CA ASP A 93 9.82 -11.42 -5.49
C ASP A 93 9.99 -10.57 -4.22
N PRO A 94 11.11 -10.72 -3.49
CA PRO A 94 11.44 -9.87 -2.35
C PRO A 94 11.44 -8.37 -2.70
N GLN A 95 11.77 -8.03 -3.95
CA GLN A 95 11.76 -6.64 -4.43
C GLN A 95 10.34 -6.07 -4.45
N LEU A 96 9.33 -6.86 -4.82
CA LEU A 96 7.94 -6.44 -4.81
C LEU A 96 7.45 -6.16 -3.38
N CYS A 97 7.81 -7.01 -2.43
CA CYS A 97 7.50 -6.80 -1.01
C CYS A 97 8.14 -5.51 -0.47
N GLN A 98 9.40 -5.24 -0.84
CA GLN A 98 10.09 -4.00 -0.46
C GLN A 98 9.40 -2.77 -1.07
N LEU A 99 9.05 -2.85 -2.34
CA LEU A 99 8.34 -1.81 -3.08
C LEU A 99 6.97 -1.49 -2.47
N PHE A 100 6.21 -2.50 -2.04
CA PHE A 100 4.98 -2.27 -1.28
C PHE A 100 5.23 -1.66 0.09
N SER A 101 6.29 -2.05 0.78
CA SER A 101 6.67 -1.49 2.08
C SER A 101 6.94 0.01 1.95
N ASP A 102 7.74 0.40 0.96
CA ASP A 102 8.08 1.80 0.69
C ASP A 102 6.84 2.61 0.29
N TYR A 103 5.97 2.04 -0.56
CA TYR A 103 4.70 2.64 -0.95
C TYR A 103 3.80 2.90 0.27
N LEU A 104 3.55 1.89 1.11
CA LEU A 104 2.69 2.03 2.28
C LEU A 104 3.29 2.98 3.31
N ASN A 105 4.61 2.95 3.52
CA ASN A 105 5.31 3.91 4.39
C ASN A 105 5.10 5.35 3.89
N ASN A 106 5.16 5.59 2.57
CA ASN A 106 4.85 6.91 2.00
C ASN A 106 3.38 7.30 2.21
N VAL A 107 2.44 6.35 2.12
CA VAL A 107 1.00 6.60 2.39
C VAL A 107 0.77 7.01 3.85
N VAL A 108 1.34 6.30 4.82
CA VAL A 108 1.11 6.60 6.25
C VAL A 108 1.87 7.84 6.73
N ARG A 109 3.01 8.16 6.11
CA ARG A 109 3.77 9.38 6.40
C ARG A 109 3.16 10.63 5.76
N ASN A 110 2.45 10.49 4.63
CA ASN A 110 1.77 11.60 3.99
C ASN A 110 0.45 11.92 4.70
N SER A 111 0.39 13.07 5.38
CA SER A 111 -0.79 13.52 6.14
C SER A 111 -2.07 13.58 5.29
N LYS A 112 -1.97 13.92 4.00
CA LYS A 112 -3.11 13.98 3.07
C LYS A 112 -3.67 12.60 2.72
N CYS A 113 -2.83 11.56 2.78
CA CYS A 113 -3.20 10.18 2.52
C CYS A 113 -3.68 9.50 3.81
N ARG A 114 -2.96 9.68 4.93
CA ARG A 114 -3.27 9.06 6.23
C ARG A 114 -4.70 9.29 6.71
N THR A 115 -5.27 10.47 6.47
CA THR A 115 -6.63 10.81 6.90
C THR A 115 -7.73 10.32 5.94
N HIS A 116 -7.36 9.66 4.84
CA HIS A 116 -8.32 9.21 3.83
C HIS A 116 -8.97 7.88 4.24
N PRO A 117 -10.30 7.70 4.10
CA PRO A 117 -10.99 6.47 4.49
C PRO A 117 -10.44 5.20 3.83
N ALA A 118 -9.96 5.30 2.58
CA ALA A 118 -9.35 4.16 1.90
C ALA A 118 -8.08 3.66 2.59
N THR A 119 -7.30 4.55 3.22
CA THR A 119 -6.11 4.14 4.00
C THR A 119 -6.51 3.34 5.23
N ALA A 120 -7.60 3.71 5.91
CA ALA A 120 -8.16 2.93 7.03
C ALA A 120 -8.77 1.58 6.60
N SER A 121 -9.10 1.38 5.33
CA SER A 121 -9.54 0.05 4.85
C SER A 121 -8.38 -0.94 4.66
N VAL A 122 -7.16 -0.42 4.54
CA VAL A 122 -5.94 -1.23 4.42
C VAL A 122 -5.29 -1.50 5.79
N PHE A 123 -5.47 -0.63 6.79
CA PHE A 123 -4.87 -0.78 8.12
C PHE A 123 -5.89 -1.10 9.20
#